data_AF-A0A537MVQ0-F1
#
_entry.id   AF-A0A537MVQ0-F1
#
_cell.length_a   1.000
_cell.length_b   1.000
_cell.length_c   1.000
_cell.angle_alpha   90.00
_cell.angle_beta   90.00
_cell.angle_gamma   90.00
#
_symmetry.space_group_name_H-M   'P 1'
#
loop_
_entity.id
_entity.type
_entity.pdbx_description
1 polymer ?
#
loop_
_entity_poly.entity_id
_entity_poly.type
_entity_poly.pdbx_seq_one_letter_code
_entity_poly.pdbx_strand_id
1 'polypeptide(L)'
;MRMLTWTMLAAFVAVLPAVGAKADMEAKLGSAQAGDWVKRMPVTPNPDKVVVPPGYKVGVFKAGLDTPSSAAVDKDDNLWVAISGQTFNTIDTLDPPHVKIFDKRGTLIKEVGRDIFKTVMNEIGYCAENDTMYIPEYGEKIWEMKGVGGELKLIVKDLPIGDHRNGGITCKDGYLYFALGFPSNSGFADPDNHGWTDIPNDPFWVKHKDGLGTTPHDPVCRDIVHTGLNVRSSDGRLTGALMPVGVPAKPGQVVKAQVPCGGSVMRVKLGDKDADGIYPHEKMEVYAMGFRNQSGVAFGPKGTKWENALAVSDNGANDVGHRRIANGAEKLWIVTEKGQDGGFPDKEGMPFVSNKRFSLIPYLGNAVDRPYPQLYIGDKPFIKAPGPYHFQRHIDGYRGVPLIVANPNPNGYINPVLEWDSNNPIDGIAWSASNFGANNNLFGAVYGILDTGPESLIPTWPLVLRIEFLEPMGVKWSKFAQNIDPGPNAYQKPENRGGLERPNRVVFSNDGKTMYVVDYGEVYTNFQMPTPFYTVGKSGVIWTITYTGGN
;
A
#
# COMPACT_ATOMS: atom_id res chain seq x y z
N MET A 1 38.83 49.83 46.90
CA MET A 1 39.28 48.60 46.22
C MET A 1 38.26 47.52 46.50
N ARG A 2 37.43 47.16 45.52
CA ARG A 2 36.32 46.21 45.69
C ARG A 2 36.87 44.78 45.71
N MET A 3 36.74 44.08 46.83
CA MET A 3 36.76 42.61 46.88
C MET A 3 35.30 42.15 46.92
N LEU A 4 34.90 41.40 45.89
CA LEU A 4 33.59 40.78 45.78
C LEU A 4 33.61 39.45 46.54
N THR A 5 32.70 39.32 47.50
CA THR A 5 32.30 38.07 48.15
C THR A 5 31.60 37.16 47.13
N TRP A 6 32.09 35.94 46.98
CA TRP A 6 31.46 34.89 46.18
C TRP A 6 30.57 34.03 47.06
N THR A 7 29.27 34.04 46.79
CA THR A 7 28.28 33.12 47.33
C THR A 7 28.41 31.77 46.63
N MET A 8 28.73 30.71 47.40
CA MET A 8 28.62 29.33 46.92
C MET A 8 27.13 28.98 46.76
N LEU A 9 26.68 28.78 45.52
CA LEU A 9 25.49 27.99 45.22
C LEU A 9 25.97 26.61 44.74
N ALA A 10 25.73 25.58 45.54
CA ALA A 10 26.01 24.21 45.19
C ALA A 10 25.07 23.76 44.06
N ALA A 11 25.59 23.64 42.84
CA ALA A 11 24.92 22.95 41.75
C ALA A 11 25.17 21.44 41.91
N PHE A 12 24.12 20.69 42.26
CA PHE A 12 24.08 19.24 42.08
C PHE A 12 24.22 18.95 40.58
N VAL A 13 25.42 18.53 40.15
CA VAL A 13 25.61 17.90 38.85
C VAL A 13 25.15 16.44 39.01
N ALA A 14 23.87 16.20 38.77
CA ALA A 14 23.42 14.87 38.42
C ALA A 14 23.97 14.57 37.02
N VAL A 15 25.04 13.78 36.96
CA VAL A 15 25.49 13.15 35.72
C VAL A 15 24.42 12.14 35.33
N LEU A 16 23.40 12.60 34.61
CA LEU A 16 22.55 11.72 33.82
C LEU A 16 23.42 11.21 32.68
N PRO A 17 23.62 9.88 32.53
CA PRO A 17 24.23 9.38 31.31
C PRO A 17 23.29 9.78 30.17
N ALA A 18 23.82 10.56 29.23
CA ALA A 18 23.20 10.76 27.93
C ALA A 18 23.16 9.40 27.22
N VAL A 19 22.20 8.57 27.57
CA VAL A 19 21.76 7.46 26.71
C VAL A 19 21.02 8.16 25.58
N GLY A 20 21.78 8.62 24.59
CA GLY A 20 21.23 8.97 23.30
C GLY A 20 20.64 7.69 22.73
N ALA A 21 19.35 7.48 22.98
CA ALA A 21 18.54 6.60 22.17
C ALA A 21 18.45 7.26 20.80
N LYS A 22 19.49 7.07 19.97
CA LYS A 22 19.26 6.97 18.54
C LYS A 22 18.39 5.72 18.41
N ALA A 23 17.08 5.92 18.27
CA ALA A 23 16.26 4.90 17.67
C ALA A 23 16.83 4.72 16.26
N ASP A 24 17.71 3.74 16.09
CA ASP A 24 18.09 3.28 14.77
C ASP A 24 16.80 2.77 14.14
N MET A 25 16.23 3.59 13.26
CA MET A 25 15.07 3.25 12.44
C MET A 25 15.41 2.23 11.33
N GLU A 26 16.54 1.53 11.46
CA GLU A 26 16.89 0.32 10.72
C GLU A 26 16.29 -0.93 11.37
N ALA A 27 15.09 -0.80 11.96
CA ALA A 27 14.33 -1.94 12.45
C ALA A 27 14.00 -2.86 11.27
N LYS A 28 14.84 -3.88 11.05
CA LYS A 28 14.59 -4.89 10.01
C LYS A 28 13.25 -5.56 10.28
N LEU A 29 12.27 -5.32 9.43
CA LEU A 29 11.09 -6.18 9.29
C LEU A 29 11.60 -7.63 9.17
N GLY A 30 11.07 -8.53 10.01
CA GLY A 30 11.53 -9.93 10.07
C GLY A 30 12.62 -10.25 11.10
N SER A 31 12.95 -9.36 12.05
CA SER A 31 13.78 -9.79 13.19
C SER A 31 13.00 -10.80 14.06
N ALA A 32 13.50 -12.04 14.16
CA ALA A 32 12.85 -13.12 14.91
C ALA A 32 12.82 -12.92 16.44
N GLN A 33 13.34 -11.80 16.94
CA GLN A 33 13.23 -11.43 18.34
C GLN A 33 12.21 -10.31 18.44
N ALA A 34 11.05 -10.62 19.02
CA ALA A 34 10.02 -9.65 19.38
C ALA A 34 10.48 -8.68 20.50
N GLY A 35 11.75 -8.27 20.53
CA GLY A 35 12.32 -7.38 21.54
C GLY A 35 11.84 -7.71 22.96
N ASP A 36 11.50 -6.66 23.70
CA ASP A 36 10.90 -6.72 25.04
C ASP A 36 9.35 -6.77 25.00
N TRP A 37 8.74 -7.22 23.89
CA TRP A 37 7.28 -7.34 23.82
C TRP A 37 6.78 -8.38 24.83
N VAL A 38 5.69 -8.06 25.52
CA VAL A 38 4.97 -9.02 26.37
C VAL A 38 3.96 -9.78 25.51
N LYS A 39 3.90 -11.11 25.66
CA LYS A 39 2.92 -11.94 24.96
C LYS A 39 1.50 -11.42 25.20
N ARG A 40 0.75 -11.29 24.11
CA ARG A 40 -0.66 -10.87 24.12
C ARG A 40 -1.56 -12.03 23.72
N MET A 41 -2.82 -11.96 24.15
CA MET A 41 -3.84 -12.93 23.81
C MET A 41 -4.88 -12.27 22.91
N PRO A 42 -5.33 -12.94 21.83
CA PRO A 42 -6.30 -12.37 20.93
C PRO A 42 -7.62 -12.12 21.66
N VAL A 43 -8.23 -10.97 21.38
CA VAL A 43 -9.56 -10.60 21.86
C VAL A 43 -10.61 -11.44 21.13
N THR A 44 -11.56 -11.99 21.88
CA THR A 44 -12.70 -12.69 21.28
C THR A 44 -13.55 -11.71 20.46
N PRO A 45 -13.79 -11.95 19.16
CA PRO A 45 -14.58 -11.06 18.33
C PRO A 45 -16.04 -11.01 18.78
N ASN A 46 -16.61 -9.81 18.74
CA ASN A 46 -17.97 -9.50 19.11
C ASN A 46 -18.63 -8.60 18.05
N PRO A 47 -19.54 -9.14 17.22
CA PRO A 47 -20.25 -8.38 16.18
C PRO A 47 -20.97 -7.13 16.67
N ASP A 48 -21.43 -7.09 17.92
CA ASP A 48 -22.15 -5.95 18.49
C ASP A 48 -21.26 -4.71 18.68
N LYS A 49 -19.93 -4.86 18.48
CA LYS A 49 -18.94 -3.78 18.58
C LYS A 49 -18.65 -3.13 17.23
N VAL A 50 -19.22 -3.64 16.15
CA VAL A 50 -19.10 -3.08 14.81
C VAL A 50 -20.43 -2.40 14.44
N VAL A 51 -20.38 -1.10 14.26
CA VAL A 51 -21.50 -0.25 13.88
C VAL A 51 -21.64 -0.24 12.36
N VAL A 52 -22.83 -0.56 11.88
CA VAL A 52 -23.23 -0.51 10.46
C VAL A 52 -24.55 0.24 10.31
N PRO A 53 -24.89 0.77 9.11
CA PRO A 53 -26.18 1.39 8.85
C PRO A 53 -27.38 0.47 9.18
N PRO A 54 -28.56 1.05 9.45
CA PRO A 54 -29.80 0.29 9.56
C PRO A 54 -30.04 -0.61 8.34
N GLY A 55 -30.63 -1.79 8.57
CA GLY A 55 -30.89 -2.78 7.53
C GLY A 55 -29.70 -3.70 7.19
N TYR A 56 -28.62 -3.63 7.98
CA TYR A 56 -27.49 -4.56 7.91
C TYR A 56 -27.27 -5.24 9.26
N LYS A 57 -26.75 -6.47 9.22
CA LYS A 57 -26.38 -7.24 10.41
C LYS A 57 -24.93 -7.69 10.31
N VAL A 58 -24.16 -7.48 11.38
CA VAL A 58 -22.79 -7.99 11.50
C VAL A 58 -22.80 -9.40 12.09
N GLY A 59 -21.88 -10.23 11.64
CA GLY A 59 -21.60 -11.57 12.18
C GLY A 59 -20.13 -11.96 11.99
N VAL A 60 -19.74 -13.10 12.54
CA VAL A 60 -18.41 -13.69 12.34
C VAL A 60 -18.54 -14.90 11.41
N PHE A 61 -17.86 -14.88 10.27
CA PHE A 61 -17.74 -16.06 9.39
C PHE A 61 -16.68 -17.02 9.95
N LYS A 62 -15.51 -16.48 10.28
CA LYS A 62 -14.38 -17.24 10.83
C LYS A 62 -13.55 -16.36 11.74
N ALA A 63 -13.12 -16.89 12.87
CA ALA A 63 -12.18 -16.25 13.78
C ALA A 63 -11.01 -17.20 14.07
N GLY A 64 -9.95 -16.69 14.70
CA GLY A 64 -8.80 -17.52 15.06
C GLY A 64 -7.83 -17.75 13.91
N LEU A 65 -7.82 -16.86 12.90
CA LEU A 65 -6.88 -16.93 11.78
C LEU A 65 -5.59 -16.18 12.11
N ASP A 66 -4.48 -16.62 11.56
CA ASP A 66 -3.25 -15.81 11.56
C ASP A 66 -3.24 -14.94 10.31
N THR A 67 -3.14 -13.62 10.47
CA THR A 67 -2.76 -12.70 9.37
C THR A 67 -3.55 -12.89 8.05
N PRO A 68 -4.89 -13.05 8.05
CA PRO A 68 -5.63 -13.15 6.79
C PRO A 68 -5.53 -11.81 6.06
N SER A 69 -4.99 -11.80 4.84
CA SER A 69 -4.71 -10.57 4.10
C SER A 69 -5.73 -10.30 3.00
N SER A 70 -6.23 -11.32 2.30
CA SER A 70 -7.26 -11.10 1.29
C SER A 70 -8.13 -12.33 1.12
N ALA A 71 -9.23 -12.16 0.39
CA ALA A 71 -10.16 -13.22 0.08
C ALA A 71 -10.86 -13.00 -1.26
N ALA A 72 -11.23 -14.12 -1.86
CA ALA A 72 -12.05 -14.19 -3.06
C ALA A 72 -13.09 -15.30 -2.93
N VAL A 73 -14.25 -15.10 -3.56
CA VAL A 73 -15.36 -16.06 -3.58
C VAL A 73 -15.36 -16.73 -4.96
N ASP A 74 -15.35 -18.07 -4.97
CA ASP A 74 -15.46 -18.84 -6.22
C ASP A 74 -16.93 -19.06 -6.65
N LYS A 75 -17.15 -19.68 -7.82
CA LYS A 75 -18.52 -19.95 -8.33
C LYS A 75 -19.41 -20.80 -7.40
N ASP A 76 -18.83 -21.58 -6.50
CA ASP A 76 -19.57 -22.47 -5.60
C ASP A 76 -19.80 -21.81 -4.22
N ASP A 77 -19.47 -20.52 -4.10
CA ASP A 77 -19.57 -19.70 -2.88
C ASP A 77 -18.61 -20.17 -1.78
N ASN A 78 -17.49 -20.80 -2.16
CA ASN A 78 -16.39 -21.05 -1.23
C ASN A 78 -15.56 -19.77 -1.08
N LEU A 79 -15.18 -19.47 0.16
CA LEU A 79 -14.31 -18.36 0.48
C LEU A 79 -12.86 -18.85 0.52
N TRP A 80 -12.06 -18.39 -0.42
CA TRP A 80 -10.61 -18.58 -0.44
C TRP A 80 -10.00 -17.42 0.33
N VAL A 81 -9.15 -17.70 1.31
CA VAL A 81 -8.55 -16.71 2.20
C VAL A 81 -7.04 -16.85 2.15
N ALA A 82 -6.36 -15.81 1.69
CA ALA A 82 -4.90 -15.73 1.74
C ALA A 82 -4.44 -15.47 3.17
N ILE A 83 -3.49 -16.27 3.63
CA ILE A 83 -2.79 -16.12 4.90
C ILE A 83 -1.43 -15.51 4.58
N SER A 84 -1.18 -14.30 5.09
CA SER A 84 0.03 -13.55 4.77
C SER A 84 1.28 -14.21 5.32
N GLY A 85 1.19 -14.80 6.52
CA GLY A 85 2.36 -15.24 7.25
C GLY A 85 3.03 -14.09 8.02
N GLN A 86 4.26 -14.30 8.47
CA GLN A 86 4.94 -13.37 9.37
C GLN A 86 5.49 -12.14 8.64
N THR A 87 4.70 -11.06 8.64
CA THR A 87 5.11 -9.74 8.13
C THR A 87 5.80 -8.90 9.22
N PHE A 88 5.25 -8.90 10.43
CA PHE A 88 5.75 -8.12 11.57
C PHE A 88 6.28 -9.02 12.70
N ASN A 89 6.86 -8.41 13.74
CA ASN A 89 7.39 -9.17 14.87
C ASN A 89 6.26 -9.85 15.66
N THR A 90 6.57 -10.98 16.27
CA THR A 90 5.61 -11.77 17.05
C THR A 90 6.38 -12.75 17.95
N ILE A 91 5.79 -13.10 19.09
CA ILE A 91 6.25 -14.23 19.93
C ILE A 91 5.50 -15.51 19.54
N ASP A 92 4.34 -15.38 18.91
CA ASP A 92 3.53 -16.50 18.48
C ASP A 92 4.10 -17.11 17.21
N THR A 93 4.01 -18.44 17.10
CA THR A 93 4.23 -19.15 15.83
C THR A 93 3.01 -18.93 14.95
N LEU A 94 3.18 -18.14 13.89
CA LEU A 94 2.13 -17.91 12.89
C LEU A 94 2.15 -19.00 11.83
N ASP A 95 1.00 -19.27 11.22
CA ASP A 95 0.94 -20.06 10.00
C ASP A 95 1.82 -19.42 8.90
N PRO A 96 2.52 -20.22 8.06
CA PRO A 96 3.28 -19.69 6.93
C PRO A 96 2.35 -19.15 5.83
N PRO A 97 2.88 -18.47 4.80
CA PRO A 97 2.10 -18.07 3.61
C PRO A 97 1.39 -19.26 2.95
N HIS A 98 0.07 -19.20 2.81
CA HIS A 98 -0.77 -20.20 2.12
C HIS A 98 -2.21 -19.70 1.93
N VAL A 99 -3.06 -20.45 1.23
CA VAL A 99 -4.50 -20.17 1.11
C VAL A 99 -5.31 -21.20 1.89
N LYS A 100 -6.26 -20.73 2.71
CA LYS A 100 -7.30 -21.55 3.35
C LYS A 100 -8.61 -21.40 2.58
N ILE A 101 -9.27 -22.51 2.27
CA ILE A 101 -10.54 -22.52 1.54
C ILE A 101 -11.63 -22.99 2.48
N PHE A 102 -12.66 -22.17 2.64
CA PHE A 102 -13.82 -22.46 3.48
C PHE A 102 -15.06 -22.65 2.62
N ASP A 103 -15.90 -23.63 2.96
CA ASP A 103 -17.26 -23.69 2.40
C ASP A 103 -18.12 -22.52 2.92
N LYS A 104 -19.29 -22.30 2.33
CA LYS A 104 -20.23 -21.24 2.76
C LYS A 104 -20.68 -21.30 4.23
N ARG A 105 -20.42 -22.40 4.93
CA ARG A 105 -20.73 -22.60 6.36
C ARG A 105 -19.54 -22.30 7.26
N GLY A 106 -18.38 -21.91 6.71
CA GLY A 106 -17.15 -21.64 7.46
C GLY A 106 -16.33 -22.88 7.79
N THR A 107 -16.63 -24.02 7.16
CA THR A 107 -15.87 -25.27 7.33
C THR A 107 -14.62 -25.22 6.45
N LEU A 108 -13.44 -25.42 7.03
CA LEU A 108 -12.20 -25.53 6.26
C LEU A 108 -12.27 -26.81 5.41
N ILE A 109 -12.15 -26.67 4.10
CA ILE A 109 -12.23 -27.80 3.16
C ILE A 109 -10.88 -28.11 2.50
N LYS A 110 -9.97 -27.14 2.38
CA LYS A 110 -8.64 -27.34 1.80
C LYS A 110 -7.67 -26.23 2.18
N GLU A 111 -6.39 -26.56 2.22
CA GLU A 111 -5.28 -25.61 2.27
C GLU A 111 -4.41 -25.80 1.03
N VAL A 112 -3.91 -24.70 0.46
CA VAL A 112 -3.17 -24.67 -0.81
C VAL A 112 -1.92 -23.81 -0.67
N GLY A 113 -0.81 -24.27 -1.23
CA GLY A 113 0.41 -23.47 -1.33
C GLY A 113 1.28 -23.43 -0.08
N ARG A 114 0.93 -24.18 0.97
CA ARG A 114 1.79 -24.35 2.16
C ARG A 114 3.14 -24.90 1.73
N ASP A 115 4.22 -24.26 2.18
CA ASP A 115 5.61 -24.57 1.80
C ASP A 115 5.95 -24.37 0.31
N ILE A 116 5.01 -23.88 -0.50
CA ILE A 116 5.24 -23.46 -1.89
C ILE A 116 5.47 -21.96 -1.91
N PHE A 117 4.54 -21.20 -1.34
CA PHE A 117 4.64 -19.75 -1.24
C PHE A 117 5.74 -19.38 -0.24
N LYS A 118 6.67 -18.52 -0.68
CA LYS A 118 7.88 -18.17 0.11
C LYS A 118 7.88 -16.75 0.65
N THR A 119 7.07 -15.89 0.07
CA THR A 119 6.89 -14.48 0.42
C THR A 119 5.57 -14.31 1.15
N VAL A 120 5.41 -13.18 1.84
CA VAL A 120 4.12 -12.81 2.41
C VAL A 120 3.04 -12.74 1.33
N MET A 121 1.77 -12.90 1.69
CA MET A 121 0.64 -12.80 0.75
C MET A 121 -0.17 -11.55 1.04
N ASN A 122 -0.56 -10.82 -0.01
CA ASN A 122 -1.40 -9.63 0.16
C ASN A 122 -2.76 -9.76 -0.53
N GLU A 123 -2.83 -10.33 -1.74
CA GLU A 123 -4.05 -10.32 -2.56
C GLU A 123 -4.32 -11.66 -3.25
N ILE A 124 -5.59 -11.93 -3.58
CA ILE A 124 -6.04 -13.01 -4.46
C ILE A 124 -7.28 -12.55 -5.25
N GLY A 125 -7.58 -13.19 -6.38
CA GLY A 125 -8.76 -12.86 -7.15
C GLY A 125 -9.31 -14.01 -7.97
N TYR A 126 -10.63 -14.10 -8.02
CA TYR A 126 -11.36 -15.10 -8.81
C TYR A 126 -11.75 -14.52 -10.17
N CYS A 127 -11.49 -15.28 -11.23
CA CYS A 127 -11.94 -14.97 -12.57
C CYS A 127 -13.13 -15.84 -12.97
N ALA A 128 -14.30 -15.21 -13.05
CA ALA A 128 -15.54 -15.89 -13.41
C ALA A 128 -15.58 -16.35 -14.88
N GLU A 129 -14.83 -15.71 -15.78
CA GLU A 129 -14.82 -16.04 -17.22
C GLU A 129 -14.22 -17.43 -17.51
N ASN A 130 -13.33 -17.92 -16.63
CA ASN A 130 -12.62 -19.18 -16.83
C ASN A 130 -12.60 -20.10 -15.60
N ASP A 131 -13.34 -19.75 -14.54
CA ASP A 131 -13.45 -20.50 -13.29
C ASP A 131 -12.11 -20.72 -12.57
N THR A 132 -11.27 -19.69 -12.53
CA THR A 132 -9.90 -19.81 -12.01
C THR A 132 -9.62 -18.82 -10.88
N MET A 133 -9.02 -19.32 -9.81
CA MET A 133 -8.44 -18.49 -8.75
C MET A 133 -7.02 -18.11 -9.14
N TYR A 134 -6.69 -16.83 -9.04
CA TYR A 134 -5.36 -16.29 -9.25
C TYR A 134 -4.74 -15.80 -7.93
N ILE A 135 -3.49 -16.15 -7.71
CA ILE A 135 -2.80 -16.01 -6.42
C ILE A 135 -1.43 -15.36 -6.65
N PRO A 136 -1.32 -14.02 -6.57
CA PRO A 136 -0.04 -13.32 -6.56
C PRO A 136 0.71 -13.54 -5.23
N GLU A 137 1.95 -14.00 -5.30
CA GLU A 137 2.84 -14.19 -4.13
C GLU A 137 3.50 -12.88 -3.68
N TYR A 138 2.75 -11.78 -3.45
CA TYR A 138 3.26 -10.42 -3.11
C TYR A 138 4.80 -10.28 -3.24
N GLY A 139 5.27 -10.31 -4.48
CA GLY A 139 6.60 -10.80 -4.87
C GLY A 139 6.70 -11.02 -6.38
N GLU A 140 7.55 -11.95 -6.80
CA GLU A 140 7.93 -12.10 -8.23
C GLU A 140 7.00 -13.03 -9.04
N LYS A 141 6.02 -13.69 -8.41
CA LYS A 141 5.23 -14.79 -9.01
C LYS A 141 3.72 -14.59 -8.90
N ILE A 142 3.01 -15.18 -9.86
CA ILE A 142 1.57 -15.37 -9.83
C ILE A 142 1.26 -16.83 -10.13
N TRP A 143 0.34 -17.41 -9.37
CA TRP A 143 -0.15 -18.78 -9.54
C TRP A 143 -1.61 -18.76 -9.93
N GLU A 144 -2.07 -19.89 -10.48
CA GLU A 144 -3.48 -20.14 -10.72
C GLU A 144 -3.90 -21.50 -10.20
N MET A 145 -5.20 -21.63 -9.91
CA MET A 145 -5.82 -22.90 -9.56
C MET A 145 -7.28 -22.91 -10.03
N LYS A 146 -7.63 -23.90 -10.85
CA LYS A 146 -8.99 -24.05 -11.41
C LYS A 146 -9.90 -24.85 -10.47
N GLY A 147 -10.71 -24.13 -9.69
CA GLY A 147 -11.60 -24.69 -8.67
C GLY A 147 -10.87 -25.38 -7.51
N VAL A 148 -11.62 -25.78 -6.46
CA VAL A 148 -11.04 -26.37 -5.23
C VAL A 148 -10.31 -27.69 -5.51
N GLY A 149 -10.76 -28.47 -6.49
CA GLY A 149 -10.13 -29.73 -6.90
C GLY A 149 -8.92 -29.58 -7.82
N GLY A 150 -8.62 -28.36 -8.28
CA GLY A 150 -7.55 -28.11 -9.24
C GLY A 150 -6.14 -28.32 -8.70
N GLU A 151 -5.18 -28.32 -9.62
CA GLU A 151 -3.76 -28.25 -9.34
C GLU A 151 -3.31 -26.78 -9.29
N LEU A 152 -2.45 -26.45 -8.33
CA LEU A 152 -1.81 -25.14 -8.23
C LEU A 152 -0.68 -25.05 -9.27
N LYS A 153 -0.74 -24.05 -10.16
CA LYS A 153 0.21 -23.90 -11.26
C LYS A 153 0.83 -22.52 -11.27
N LEU A 154 2.14 -22.45 -11.43
CA LEU A 154 2.86 -21.20 -11.65
C LEU A 154 2.51 -20.70 -13.05
N ILE A 155 2.16 -19.42 -13.20
CA ILE A 155 1.78 -18.83 -14.49
C ILE A 155 2.52 -17.54 -14.83
N VAL A 156 3.10 -16.87 -13.83
CA VAL A 156 3.96 -15.70 -14.03
C VAL A 156 5.12 -15.82 -13.07
N LYS A 157 6.32 -15.49 -13.53
CA LYS A 157 7.55 -15.44 -12.74
C LYS A 157 8.34 -14.19 -13.09
N ASP A 158 9.38 -13.95 -12.31
CA ASP A 158 10.37 -12.90 -12.56
C ASP A 158 9.74 -11.50 -12.69
N LEU A 159 8.70 -11.18 -11.91
CA LEU A 159 8.15 -9.81 -11.87
C LEU A 159 9.07 -8.87 -11.07
N PRO A 160 9.12 -7.57 -11.41
CA PRO A 160 9.84 -6.56 -10.63
C PRO A 160 9.35 -6.51 -9.18
N ILE A 161 10.28 -6.26 -8.25
CA ILE A 161 10.00 -6.20 -6.82
C ILE A 161 10.66 -4.98 -6.15
N GLY A 162 10.13 -4.61 -4.99
CA GLY A 162 10.76 -3.63 -4.10
C GLY A 162 9.88 -3.40 -2.88
N ASP A 163 9.76 -2.13 -2.48
CA ASP A 163 8.91 -1.69 -1.37
C ASP A 163 7.44 -2.04 -1.65
N HIS A 164 7.06 -1.98 -2.93
CA HIS A 164 5.76 -2.39 -3.44
C HIS A 164 5.92 -3.47 -4.50
N ARG A 165 4.96 -4.39 -4.54
CA ARG A 165 5.05 -5.63 -5.33
C ARG A 165 3.77 -5.87 -6.13
N ASN A 166 3.61 -7.07 -6.67
CA ASN A 166 2.36 -7.45 -7.33
C ASN A 166 1.20 -7.49 -6.33
N GLY A 167 0.02 -7.04 -6.76
CA GLY A 167 -1.14 -6.84 -5.90
C GLY A 167 -2.44 -7.25 -6.58
N GLY A 168 -3.47 -6.41 -6.44
CA GLY A 168 -4.83 -6.66 -6.90
C GLY A 168 -4.91 -7.28 -8.29
N ILE A 169 -5.77 -8.29 -8.42
CA ILE A 169 -5.88 -9.13 -9.62
C ILE A 169 -7.34 -9.35 -10.00
N THR A 170 -7.65 -9.23 -11.28
CA THR A 170 -9.00 -9.41 -11.83
C THR A 170 -8.94 -9.87 -13.28
N CYS A 171 -10.08 -10.20 -13.89
CA CYS A 171 -10.12 -10.54 -15.31
C CYS A 171 -11.33 -9.90 -15.98
N LYS A 172 -11.19 -9.64 -17.28
CA LYS A 172 -12.27 -9.14 -18.13
C LYS A 172 -11.92 -9.33 -19.61
N ASP A 173 -12.91 -9.72 -20.41
CA ASP A 173 -12.84 -9.78 -21.87
C ASP A 173 -11.68 -10.65 -22.37
N GLY A 174 -11.41 -11.78 -21.69
CA GLY A 174 -10.33 -12.69 -22.05
C GLY A 174 -8.92 -12.23 -21.65
N TYR A 175 -8.80 -11.20 -20.81
CA TYR A 175 -7.53 -10.75 -20.24
C TYR A 175 -7.51 -10.95 -18.72
N LEU A 176 -6.33 -11.34 -18.22
CA LEU A 176 -5.95 -11.20 -16.82
C LEU A 176 -5.36 -9.80 -16.61
N TYR A 177 -5.77 -9.12 -15.56
CA TYR A 177 -5.25 -7.82 -15.13
C TYR A 177 -4.67 -7.95 -13.73
N PHE A 178 -3.48 -7.39 -13.50
CA PHE A 178 -2.87 -7.40 -12.18
C PHE A 178 -2.09 -6.12 -11.93
N ALA A 179 -2.16 -5.64 -10.68
CA ALA A 179 -1.35 -4.54 -10.20
C ALA A 179 0.11 -4.94 -10.03
N LEU A 180 1.01 -4.02 -10.33
CA LEU A 180 2.44 -4.14 -10.08
C LEU A 180 2.95 -2.79 -9.56
N GLY A 181 3.21 -2.71 -8.26
CA GLY A 181 3.69 -1.49 -7.59
C GLY A 181 5.09 -1.06 -8.05
N PHE A 182 5.43 0.21 -7.79
CA PHE A 182 6.80 0.68 -8.01
C PHE A 182 7.74 0.12 -6.95
N PRO A 183 8.96 -0.35 -7.32
CA PRO A 183 9.96 -0.76 -6.35
C PRO A 183 10.31 0.31 -5.30
N SER A 184 10.27 1.60 -5.66
CA SER A 184 10.52 2.69 -4.72
C SER A 184 9.26 3.34 -4.15
N ASN A 185 9.40 3.92 -2.95
CA ASN A 185 8.37 4.74 -2.28
C ASN A 185 7.97 5.97 -3.11
N SER A 186 8.96 6.69 -3.66
CA SER A 186 8.82 8.07 -4.12
C SER A 186 9.45 8.30 -5.49
N GLY A 187 9.72 7.25 -6.26
CA GLY A 187 10.48 7.34 -7.51
C GLY A 187 12.00 7.51 -7.32
N PHE A 188 12.51 7.21 -6.13
CA PHE A 188 13.95 7.15 -5.81
C PHE A 188 14.21 5.89 -4.98
N ALA A 189 15.08 5.02 -5.45
CA ALA A 189 15.27 3.68 -4.90
C ALA A 189 16.07 3.62 -3.57
N ASP A 190 16.53 4.74 -2.99
CA ASP A 190 17.48 4.74 -1.86
C ASP A 190 17.29 5.87 -0.84
N PRO A 191 17.27 5.58 0.49
CA PRO A 191 17.10 4.31 1.20
C PRO A 191 15.61 4.06 1.45
N ASP A 192 14.76 4.66 0.62
CA ASP A 192 13.31 4.61 0.68
C ASP A 192 12.73 3.19 0.56
N ASN A 193 13.55 2.18 0.23
CA ASN A 193 13.13 0.80 0.08
C ASN A 193 13.27 0.09 1.42
N HIS A 194 12.16 -0.14 2.13
CA HIS A 194 12.19 -0.94 3.35
C HIS A 194 12.71 -2.32 2.98
N GLY A 195 13.87 -2.69 3.53
CA GLY A 195 14.58 -3.91 3.17
C GLY A 195 13.75 -5.16 3.43
N TRP A 196 12.95 -5.57 2.45
CA TRP A 196 12.42 -6.91 2.38
C TRP A 196 13.55 -7.81 1.89
N THR A 197 14.34 -8.29 2.84
CA THR A 197 15.50 -9.15 2.63
C THR A 197 15.11 -10.60 2.30
N ASP A 198 13.81 -10.88 2.20
CA ASP A 198 13.25 -12.20 1.88
C ASP A 198 13.49 -12.62 0.42
N ILE A 199 13.70 -11.65 -0.49
CA ILE A 199 14.06 -11.91 -1.88
C ILE A 199 15.44 -11.30 -2.18
N PRO A 200 16.52 -12.10 -2.19
CA PRO A 200 17.89 -11.58 -2.20
C PRO A 200 18.36 -11.02 -3.55
N ASN A 201 17.62 -11.25 -4.64
CA ASN A 201 17.96 -10.74 -5.98
C ASN A 201 16.69 -10.58 -6.81
N ASP A 202 16.18 -9.36 -6.93
CA ASP A 202 15.21 -9.03 -7.99
C ASP A 202 15.88 -9.22 -9.37
N PRO A 203 15.19 -9.85 -10.34
CA PRO A 203 15.70 -9.97 -11.71
C PRO A 203 16.01 -8.62 -12.41
N PHE A 204 15.40 -7.52 -11.98
CA PHE A 204 15.56 -6.18 -12.55
C PHE A 204 16.50 -5.26 -11.76
N TRP A 205 17.06 -5.73 -10.63
CA TRP A 205 18.11 -4.97 -9.98
C TRP A 205 19.34 -4.91 -10.86
N VAL A 206 19.94 -3.72 -10.92
CA VAL A 206 21.09 -3.48 -11.77
C VAL A 206 22.34 -3.99 -11.08
N LYS A 207 23.02 -4.94 -11.73
CA LYS A 207 24.34 -5.40 -11.33
C LYS A 207 25.38 -4.39 -11.80
N HIS A 208 25.98 -3.67 -10.86
CA HIS A 208 26.97 -2.65 -11.14
C HIS A 208 28.36 -3.25 -11.29
N LYS A 209 29.15 -2.68 -12.19
CA LYS A 209 30.55 -3.09 -12.42
C LYS A 209 31.56 -2.28 -11.60
N ASP A 210 31.10 -1.24 -10.90
CA ASP A 210 31.89 -0.24 -10.17
C ASP A 210 32.01 -0.53 -8.66
N GLY A 211 31.57 -1.70 -8.20
CA GLY A 211 31.64 -2.12 -6.81
C GLY A 211 30.41 -1.77 -5.97
N LEU A 212 29.37 -1.14 -6.55
CA LEU A 212 28.10 -0.87 -5.86
C LEU A 212 27.21 -2.12 -5.65
N GLY A 213 27.64 -3.29 -6.14
CA GLY A 213 26.89 -4.54 -6.01
C GLY A 213 25.68 -4.60 -6.94
N THR A 214 24.59 -5.20 -6.48
CA THR A 214 23.31 -5.27 -7.20
C THR A 214 22.35 -4.28 -6.53
N THR A 215 21.79 -3.31 -7.26
CA THR A 215 20.91 -2.30 -6.64
C THR A 215 19.54 -2.16 -7.30
N PRO A 216 18.50 -1.77 -6.53
CA PRO A 216 17.14 -1.61 -7.06
C PRO A 216 17.04 -0.53 -8.12
N HIS A 217 16.12 -0.72 -9.07
CA HIS A 217 15.81 0.18 -10.19
C HIS A 217 14.30 0.18 -10.43
N ASP A 218 13.73 1.35 -10.72
CA ASP A 218 12.30 1.48 -11.01
C ASP A 218 12.01 1.22 -12.51
N PRO A 219 11.37 0.09 -12.87
CA PRO A 219 11.04 -0.20 -14.26
C PRO A 219 9.87 0.70 -14.72
N VAL A 220 10.13 1.61 -15.67
CA VAL A 220 9.14 2.59 -16.14
C VAL A 220 8.28 2.04 -17.29
N CYS A 221 6.99 2.35 -17.27
CA CYS A 221 6.02 1.92 -18.30
C CYS A 221 6.04 2.74 -19.59
N ARG A 222 6.80 3.83 -19.60
CA ARG A 222 6.88 4.80 -20.69
C ARG A 222 8.26 5.45 -20.69
N ASP A 223 8.69 5.95 -21.85
CA ASP A 223 9.96 6.66 -21.94
C ASP A 223 9.92 7.91 -21.05
N ILE A 224 10.88 8.03 -20.15
CA ILE A 224 11.02 9.16 -19.23
C ILE A 224 12.23 9.98 -19.63
N VAL A 225 12.02 11.26 -19.94
CA VAL A 225 13.11 12.22 -20.15
C VAL A 225 13.42 12.90 -18.83
N HIS A 226 14.61 12.65 -18.30
CA HIS A 226 15.01 13.13 -16.99
C HIS A 226 15.41 14.61 -17.03
N THR A 227 15.00 15.37 -16.02
CA THR A 227 15.49 16.74 -15.77
C THR A 227 16.94 16.78 -15.25
N GLY A 228 17.55 15.63 -14.96
CA GLY A 228 18.82 15.49 -14.26
C GLY A 228 18.72 15.57 -12.73
N LEU A 229 17.51 15.57 -12.16
CA LEU A 229 17.31 15.62 -10.71
C LEU A 229 17.89 14.39 -9.99
N ASN A 230 18.80 14.61 -9.06
CA ASN A 230 19.46 13.62 -8.23
C ASN A 230 19.24 13.95 -6.76
N VAL A 231 19.07 12.93 -5.93
CA VAL A 231 19.03 13.04 -4.47
C VAL A 231 20.35 12.55 -3.92
N ARG A 232 20.92 13.30 -2.97
CA ARG A 232 22.12 12.87 -2.24
C ARG A 232 21.73 12.08 -1.01
N SER A 233 22.24 10.86 -0.89
CA SER A 233 22.09 10.03 0.29
C SER A 233 22.98 10.47 1.45
N SER A 234 22.65 10.03 2.66
CA SER A 234 23.42 10.29 3.89
C SER A 234 24.89 9.85 3.81
N ASP A 235 25.18 8.80 3.04
CA ASP A 235 26.54 8.32 2.73
C ASP A 235 27.23 9.07 1.56
N GLY A 236 26.55 10.07 0.98
CA GLY A 236 27.08 10.98 -0.02
C GLY A 236 26.88 10.56 -1.48
N ARG A 237 26.31 9.38 -1.77
CA ARG A 237 26.01 8.95 -3.15
C ARG A 237 24.91 9.82 -3.78
N LEU A 238 24.93 9.92 -5.10
CA LEU A 238 23.89 10.60 -5.88
C LEU A 238 23.07 9.57 -6.63
N THR A 239 21.75 9.62 -6.46
CA THR A 239 20.80 8.75 -7.15
C THR A 239 19.83 9.59 -7.94
N GLY A 240 19.70 9.31 -9.24
CA GLY A 240 18.69 9.94 -10.10
C GLY A 240 17.29 9.38 -9.84
N ALA A 241 16.27 10.15 -10.18
CA ALA A 241 14.90 9.67 -10.13
C ALA A 241 14.71 8.48 -11.08
N LEU A 242 14.02 7.45 -10.60
CA LEU A 242 13.73 6.22 -11.33
C LEU A 242 15.01 5.49 -11.81
N MET A 243 16.20 5.92 -11.36
CA MET A 243 17.47 5.32 -11.70
C MET A 243 17.85 4.27 -10.65
N PRO A 244 18.79 3.36 -10.99
CA PRO A 244 19.35 2.48 -9.98
C PRO A 244 20.02 3.28 -8.85
N VAL A 245 19.95 2.75 -7.63
CA VAL A 245 20.59 3.36 -6.46
C VAL A 245 22.08 3.63 -6.73
N GLY A 246 22.54 4.84 -6.42
CA GLY A 246 23.92 5.30 -6.63
C GLY A 246 24.23 5.75 -8.06
N VAL A 247 23.26 5.69 -8.98
CA VAL A 247 23.43 6.14 -10.37
C VAL A 247 22.82 7.53 -10.56
N PRO A 248 23.63 8.58 -10.76
CA PRO A 248 23.10 9.90 -11.04
C PRO A 248 22.54 10.00 -12.46
N ALA A 249 21.42 10.69 -12.59
CA ALA A 249 20.84 11.09 -13.85
C ALA A 249 21.44 12.39 -14.40
N LYS A 250 21.37 12.52 -15.73
CA LYS A 250 21.76 13.73 -16.47
C LYS A 250 20.55 14.40 -17.12
N PRO A 251 20.54 15.74 -17.28
CA PRO A 251 19.49 16.42 -18.05
C PRO A 251 19.38 15.85 -19.47
N GLY A 252 18.15 15.53 -19.89
CA GLY A 252 17.85 14.96 -21.20
C GLY A 252 18.13 13.46 -21.32
N GLN A 253 18.63 12.81 -20.27
CA GLN A 253 18.77 11.35 -20.24
C GLN A 253 17.40 10.68 -20.38
N VAL A 254 17.32 9.62 -21.17
CA VAL A 254 16.08 8.86 -21.37
C VAL A 254 16.17 7.53 -20.62
N VAL A 255 15.23 7.30 -19.70
CA VAL A 255 14.94 5.96 -19.15
C VAL A 255 13.91 5.32 -20.08
N LYS A 256 14.24 4.17 -20.66
CA LYS A 256 13.39 3.51 -21.65
C LYS A 256 12.25 2.75 -21.00
N ALA A 257 11.08 2.83 -21.62
CA ALA A 257 9.94 1.99 -21.28
C ALA A 257 10.32 0.52 -21.36
N GLN A 258 9.82 -0.28 -20.43
CA GLN A 258 9.89 -1.73 -20.50
C GLN A 258 8.61 -2.39 -19.98
N VAL A 259 8.51 -3.69 -20.19
CA VAL A 259 7.40 -4.53 -19.74
C VAL A 259 7.98 -5.83 -19.22
N PRO A 260 7.61 -6.30 -18.01
CA PRO A 260 6.73 -5.64 -17.02
C PRO A 260 7.33 -4.35 -16.43
N CYS A 261 6.47 -3.49 -15.86
CA CYS A 261 6.86 -2.20 -15.27
C CYS A 261 6.05 -1.89 -14.01
N GLY A 262 6.62 -1.06 -13.14
CA GLY A 262 6.04 -0.69 -11.84
C GLY A 262 5.05 0.46 -11.94
N GLY A 263 4.24 0.60 -10.89
CA GLY A 263 3.18 1.61 -10.80
C GLY A 263 2.11 1.44 -11.86
N SER A 264 1.75 0.19 -12.15
CA SER A 264 0.94 -0.16 -13.31
C SER A 264 -0.15 -1.16 -12.98
N VAL A 265 -1.18 -1.15 -13.82
CA VAL A 265 -2.02 -2.32 -14.02
C VAL A 265 -1.55 -2.96 -15.32
N MET A 266 -0.90 -4.12 -15.19
CA MET A 266 -0.52 -4.97 -16.30
C MET A 266 -1.70 -5.80 -16.77
N ARG A 267 -1.70 -6.22 -18.04
CA ARG A 267 -2.62 -7.23 -18.54
C ARG A 267 -1.95 -8.22 -19.49
N VAL A 268 -2.52 -9.41 -19.60
CA VAL A 268 -2.12 -10.43 -20.57
C VAL A 268 -3.34 -11.22 -21.03
N LYS A 269 -3.37 -11.66 -22.29
CA LYS A 269 -4.49 -12.50 -22.77
C LYS A 269 -4.42 -13.86 -22.11
N LEU A 270 -5.56 -14.39 -21.69
CA LEU A 270 -5.65 -15.69 -21.04
C LEU A 270 -5.18 -16.86 -21.94
N GLY A 271 -5.19 -16.66 -23.26
CA GLY A 271 -4.72 -17.64 -24.24
C GLY A 271 -3.24 -17.54 -24.61
N ASP A 272 -2.48 -16.56 -24.08
CA ASP A 272 -1.10 -16.28 -24.48
C ASP A 272 -0.04 -17.03 -23.64
N LYS A 273 -0.45 -18.09 -22.92
CA LYS A 273 0.51 -18.97 -22.24
C LYS A 273 1.39 -19.69 -23.25
N ASP A 274 2.66 -19.89 -22.88
CA ASP A 274 3.57 -20.76 -23.61
C ASP A 274 3.29 -22.26 -23.34
N ALA A 275 4.16 -23.12 -23.88
CA ALA A 275 4.05 -24.57 -23.74
C ALA A 275 4.19 -25.07 -22.29
N ASP A 276 4.86 -24.29 -21.43
CA ASP A 276 5.05 -24.59 -20.01
C ASP A 276 3.89 -24.04 -19.15
N GLY A 277 2.94 -23.35 -19.77
CA GLY A 277 1.80 -22.73 -19.09
C GLY A 277 2.12 -21.37 -18.46
N ILE A 278 3.27 -20.78 -18.79
CA ILE A 278 3.70 -19.47 -18.29
C ILE A 278 3.26 -18.38 -19.26
N TYR A 279 2.82 -17.23 -18.75
CA TYR A 279 2.63 -16.03 -19.54
C TYR A 279 3.99 -15.34 -19.76
N PRO A 280 4.49 -15.28 -21.00
CA PRO A 280 5.75 -14.61 -21.29
C PRO A 280 5.63 -13.10 -21.10
N HIS A 281 6.69 -12.45 -20.61
CA HIS A 281 6.70 -11.00 -20.36
C HIS A 281 6.42 -10.19 -21.64
N GLU A 282 6.91 -10.65 -22.78
CA GLU A 282 6.71 -10.00 -24.09
C GLU A 282 5.25 -10.05 -24.60
N LYS A 283 4.38 -10.84 -23.94
CA LYS A 283 2.94 -10.88 -24.20
C LYS A 283 2.15 -9.96 -23.27
N MET A 284 2.79 -9.40 -22.25
CA MET A 284 2.13 -8.48 -21.33
C MET A 284 1.99 -7.10 -21.97
N GLU A 285 0.96 -6.38 -21.54
CA GLU A 285 0.67 -5.02 -21.97
C GLU A 285 0.40 -4.14 -20.74
N VAL A 286 0.85 -2.89 -20.78
CA VAL A 286 0.44 -1.88 -19.80
C VAL A 286 -1.00 -1.48 -20.10
N TYR A 287 -1.91 -1.69 -19.15
CA TYR A 287 -3.30 -1.20 -19.26
C TYR A 287 -3.42 0.23 -18.76
N ALA A 288 -2.89 0.52 -17.57
CA ALA A 288 -2.80 1.85 -16.99
C ALA A 288 -1.52 1.96 -16.15
N MET A 289 -1.07 3.19 -15.89
CA MET A 289 0.23 3.46 -15.27
C MET A 289 0.23 4.75 -14.45
N GLY A 290 1.37 5.08 -13.84
CA GLY A 290 1.51 6.31 -13.07
C GLY A 290 0.83 6.24 -11.70
N PHE A 291 0.76 5.04 -11.14
CA PHE A 291 0.34 4.75 -9.76
C PHE A 291 1.57 4.45 -8.89
N ARG A 292 1.41 4.34 -7.56
CA ARG A 292 2.51 4.01 -6.62
C ARG A 292 2.47 2.54 -6.16
N ASN A 293 1.47 2.18 -5.36
CA ASN A 293 1.31 0.88 -4.71
C ASN A 293 -0.17 0.46 -4.70
N GLN A 294 -0.58 -0.36 -5.66
CA GLN A 294 -1.99 -0.72 -5.85
C GLN A 294 -2.28 -2.08 -5.22
N SER A 295 -3.20 -2.10 -4.26
CA SER A 295 -3.67 -3.32 -3.60
C SER A 295 -5.02 -3.78 -4.15
N GLY A 296 -5.95 -2.86 -4.42
CA GLY A 296 -7.28 -3.18 -4.94
C GLY A 296 -7.45 -2.86 -6.42
N VAL A 297 -7.87 -3.85 -7.22
CA VAL A 297 -8.23 -3.68 -8.64
C VAL A 297 -9.54 -4.41 -8.93
N ALA A 298 -10.55 -3.71 -9.42
CA ALA A 298 -11.87 -4.29 -9.70
C ALA A 298 -12.63 -3.57 -10.83
N PHE A 299 -13.04 -4.31 -11.86
CA PHE A 299 -14.01 -3.81 -12.84
C PHE A 299 -15.39 -3.65 -12.24
N GLY A 300 -16.13 -2.63 -12.70
CA GLY A 300 -17.51 -2.43 -12.30
C GLY A 300 -18.44 -3.58 -12.72
N PRO A 301 -19.61 -3.73 -12.07
CA PRO A 301 -20.50 -4.85 -12.34
C PRO A 301 -21.06 -4.81 -13.76
N LYS A 302 -21.32 -6.00 -14.33
CA LYS A 302 -21.93 -6.17 -15.66
C LYS A 302 -23.30 -5.49 -15.76
N GLY A 303 -23.58 -4.83 -16.90
CA GLY A 303 -24.82 -4.11 -17.16
C GLY A 303 -24.93 -2.75 -16.49
N THR A 304 -23.86 -2.28 -15.84
CA THR A 304 -23.82 -0.98 -15.16
C THR A 304 -23.02 0.02 -16.00
N LYS A 305 -23.19 1.31 -15.74
CA LYS A 305 -22.34 2.35 -16.37
C LYS A 305 -20.84 2.20 -16.05
N TRP A 306 -20.50 1.41 -15.03
CA TRP A 306 -19.12 1.13 -14.61
C TRP A 306 -18.58 -0.20 -15.15
N GLU A 307 -19.35 -0.96 -15.95
CA GLU A 307 -18.97 -2.29 -16.44
C GLU A 307 -17.57 -2.33 -17.08
N ASN A 308 -17.20 -1.25 -17.77
CA ASN A 308 -15.91 -1.11 -18.46
C ASN A 308 -14.91 -0.21 -17.74
N ALA A 309 -15.26 0.24 -16.53
CA ALA A 309 -14.42 1.06 -15.70
C ALA A 309 -13.70 0.19 -14.67
N LEU A 310 -12.38 0.33 -14.61
CA LEU A 310 -11.52 -0.33 -13.65
C LEU A 310 -11.29 0.60 -12.46
N ALA A 311 -11.79 0.21 -11.29
CA ALA A 311 -11.42 0.86 -10.04
C ALA A 311 -10.04 0.36 -9.59
N VAL A 312 -9.18 1.29 -9.16
CA VAL A 312 -7.84 1.00 -8.66
C VAL A 312 -7.63 1.78 -7.37
N SER A 313 -7.45 1.10 -6.23
CA SER A 313 -6.92 1.75 -5.04
C SER A 313 -5.40 1.81 -5.10
N ASP A 314 -4.82 2.89 -4.61
CA ASP A 314 -3.41 3.18 -4.74
C ASP A 314 -2.89 3.93 -3.51
N ASN A 315 -1.95 3.31 -2.80
CA ASN A 315 -1.53 3.80 -1.50
C ASN A 315 -0.68 5.07 -1.61
N GLY A 316 -0.83 5.95 -0.61
CA GLY A 316 -0.15 7.24 -0.48
C GLY A 316 1.37 7.11 -0.34
N ALA A 317 2.12 8.10 -0.84
CA ALA A 317 3.55 8.19 -0.57
C ALA A 317 3.84 8.31 0.94
N ASN A 318 4.82 7.53 1.41
CA ASN A 318 5.28 7.59 2.79
C ASN A 318 6.32 8.70 2.95
N ASP A 319 6.30 9.40 4.09
CA ASP A 319 7.27 10.47 4.40
C ASP A 319 8.57 9.89 4.97
N VAL A 320 9.24 9.07 4.16
CA VAL A 320 10.46 8.35 4.54
C VAL A 320 11.56 8.53 3.51
N GLY A 321 12.76 8.13 3.89
CA GLY A 321 13.92 8.10 3.03
C GLY A 321 14.47 9.48 2.64
N HIS A 322 15.16 9.57 1.50
CA HIS A 322 15.84 10.81 1.07
C HIS A 322 15.00 11.68 0.13
N ARG A 323 13.93 11.16 -0.49
CA ARG A 323 12.90 11.99 -1.13
C ARG A 323 11.59 11.87 -0.35
N ARG A 324 11.55 12.65 0.71
CA ARG A 324 10.39 12.76 1.60
C ARG A 324 9.21 13.46 0.93
N ILE A 325 8.08 12.78 0.89
CA ILE A 325 6.79 13.30 0.40
C ILE A 325 5.78 13.15 1.55
N ALA A 326 5.50 14.24 2.27
CA ALA A 326 4.57 14.23 3.39
C ALA A 326 3.10 14.25 2.93
N ASN A 327 2.15 13.80 3.74
CA ASN A 327 0.70 13.94 3.46
C ASN A 327 0.26 13.37 2.09
N GLY A 328 0.95 12.32 1.60
CA GLY A 328 0.51 11.54 0.45
C GLY A 328 -0.81 10.84 0.77
N ALA A 329 -1.88 11.20 0.05
CA ALA A 329 -3.19 10.59 0.27
C ALA A 329 -3.25 9.17 -0.29
N GLU A 330 -4.02 8.30 0.35
CA GLU A 330 -4.54 7.14 -0.37
C GLU A 330 -5.47 7.61 -1.49
N LYS A 331 -5.47 6.90 -2.62
CA LYS A 331 -6.18 7.32 -3.83
C LYS A 331 -7.08 6.21 -4.31
N LEU A 332 -8.24 6.60 -4.83
CA LEU A 332 -9.07 5.73 -5.66
C LEU A 332 -9.14 6.32 -7.06
N TRP A 333 -8.78 5.52 -8.05
CA TRP A 333 -8.82 5.87 -9.46
C TRP A 333 -9.95 5.12 -10.16
N ILE A 334 -10.49 5.72 -11.22
CA ILE A 334 -11.38 5.06 -12.16
C ILE A 334 -10.74 5.17 -13.54
N VAL A 335 -10.25 4.04 -14.05
CA VAL A 335 -9.62 3.92 -15.36
C VAL A 335 -10.68 3.45 -16.36
N THR A 336 -10.93 4.23 -17.40
CA THR A 336 -11.98 3.95 -18.40
C THR A 336 -11.43 3.50 -19.74
N GLU A 337 -10.12 3.68 -19.96
CA GLU A 337 -9.47 3.32 -21.23
C GLU A 337 -8.00 2.94 -21.01
N LYS A 338 -7.47 2.11 -21.91
CA LYS A 338 -6.07 1.74 -21.92
C LYS A 338 -5.19 2.96 -22.16
N GLY A 339 -4.09 3.06 -21.41
CA GLY A 339 -3.07 4.10 -21.55
C GLY A 339 -3.27 5.31 -20.63
N GLN A 340 -4.32 5.33 -19.80
CA GLN A 340 -4.48 6.36 -18.79
C GLN A 340 -3.37 6.32 -17.74
N ASP A 341 -2.98 7.52 -17.29
CA ASP A 341 -1.77 7.77 -16.52
C ASP A 341 -2.06 8.65 -15.30
N GLY A 342 -1.78 8.14 -14.09
CA GLY A 342 -1.95 8.86 -12.82
C GLY A 342 -0.86 9.88 -12.51
N GLY A 343 0.28 9.81 -13.21
CA GLY A 343 1.37 10.78 -13.13
C GLY A 343 2.39 10.59 -12.01
N PHE A 344 2.30 9.53 -11.21
CA PHE A 344 3.40 9.14 -10.31
C PHE A 344 4.71 8.96 -11.10
N PRO A 345 5.87 9.35 -10.55
CA PRO A 345 6.10 9.95 -9.23
C PRO A 345 6.08 11.49 -9.19
N ASP A 346 5.76 12.18 -10.27
CA ASP A 346 5.70 13.66 -10.27
C ASP A 346 4.36 14.19 -9.72
N LYS A 347 3.30 13.38 -9.78
CA LYS A 347 2.03 13.60 -9.09
C LYS A 347 1.87 12.64 -7.93
N GLU A 348 1.27 13.14 -6.86
CA GLU A 348 0.77 12.35 -5.73
C GLU A 348 -0.71 12.69 -5.60
N GLY A 349 -1.53 11.93 -6.33
CA GLY A 349 -2.97 12.22 -6.52
C GLY A 349 -3.22 13.34 -7.53
N MET A 350 -4.10 14.28 -7.19
CA MET A 350 -4.42 15.47 -7.97
C MET A 350 -3.22 16.42 -8.17
N PRO A 351 -2.46 16.79 -7.12
CA PRO A 351 -1.38 17.76 -7.24
C PRO A 351 -0.04 17.15 -7.66
N PHE A 352 0.80 17.98 -8.27
CA PHE A 352 2.23 17.69 -8.38
C PHE A 352 2.89 17.70 -6.99
N VAL A 353 3.93 16.88 -6.79
CA VAL A 353 4.71 16.81 -5.54
C VAL A 353 5.43 18.13 -5.17
N SER A 354 5.49 19.08 -6.12
CA SER A 354 5.97 20.44 -5.87
C SER A 354 4.97 21.30 -5.07
N ASN A 355 3.75 20.82 -4.85
CA ASN A 355 2.72 21.51 -4.08
C ASN A 355 3.10 21.60 -2.58
N LYS A 356 2.63 22.66 -1.91
CA LYS A 356 2.85 22.92 -0.48
C LYS A 356 2.36 21.81 0.44
N ARG A 357 1.37 21.02 0.00
CA ARG A 357 0.81 19.88 0.74
C ARG A 357 1.88 18.91 1.22
N PHE A 358 2.91 18.67 0.41
CA PHE A 358 3.87 17.58 0.62
C PHE A 358 5.03 17.91 1.55
N SER A 359 4.77 18.71 2.59
CA SER A 359 5.76 19.23 3.55
C SER A 359 5.73 18.51 4.91
N LEU A 360 6.91 18.18 5.44
CA LEU A 360 7.20 17.50 6.71
C LEU A 360 6.67 18.21 7.99
N ILE A 361 6.32 19.49 7.92
CA ILE A 361 5.84 20.28 9.08
C ILE A 361 4.41 20.75 8.79
N PRO A 362 3.46 20.63 9.75
CA PRO A 362 2.12 21.20 9.63
C PRO A 362 2.17 22.69 9.34
N TYR A 363 1.36 23.17 8.40
CA TYR A 363 1.33 24.59 8.04
C TYR A 363 0.73 25.43 9.19
N LEU A 364 1.58 26.03 10.03
CA LEU A 364 1.16 26.90 11.14
C LEU A 364 0.82 28.34 10.69
N GLY A 365 0.48 28.54 9.40
CA GLY A 365 0.15 29.86 8.85
C GLY A 365 1.36 30.75 8.57
N ASN A 366 2.58 30.28 8.78
CA ASN A 366 3.80 31.05 8.53
C ASN A 366 4.32 30.84 7.10
N ALA A 367 4.99 31.86 6.55
CA ALA A 367 5.50 31.80 5.18
C ALA A 367 6.73 30.89 5.04
N VAL A 368 7.08 30.06 6.04
CA VAL A 368 8.46 29.64 6.39
C VAL A 368 8.68 28.12 6.37
N ASP A 369 7.70 27.33 6.75
CA ASP A 369 7.88 25.89 6.93
C ASP A 369 7.71 25.14 5.59
N ARG A 370 8.81 24.70 4.93
CA ARG A 370 8.81 23.58 3.94
C ARG A 370 10.18 22.86 3.90
N PRO A 371 10.21 21.52 3.74
CA PRO A 371 11.44 20.72 3.76
C PRO A 371 12.25 20.74 2.46
N TYR A 372 13.54 20.38 2.58
CA TYR A 372 14.49 20.13 1.50
C TYR A 372 15.16 18.76 1.67
N PRO A 373 15.09 17.88 0.65
CA PRO A 373 16.20 17.01 0.37
C PRO A 373 17.31 17.77 -0.39
N GLN A 374 18.56 17.37 -0.22
CA GLN A 374 19.71 17.90 -0.97
C GLN A 374 19.60 17.45 -2.44
N LEU A 375 18.87 18.22 -3.24
CA LEU A 375 18.61 17.92 -4.65
C LEU A 375 19.68 18.53 -5.56
N TYR A 376 20.10 17.77 -6.57
CA TYR A 376 21.11 18.16 -7.55
C TYR A 376 20.52 18.04 -8.96
N ILE A 377 20.85 18.94 -9.89
CA ILE A 377 20.68 18.70 -11.33
C ILE A 377 22.07 18.38 -11.91
N GLY A 378 22.29 17.11 -12.25
CA GLY A 378 23.63 16.59 -12.53
C GLY A 378 24.51 16.68 -11.28
N ASP A 379 25.71 17.25 -11.40
CA ASP A 379 26.68 17.41 -10.30
C ASP A 379 26.47 18.71 -9.49
N LYS A 380 25.50 19.55 -9.85
CA LYS A 380 25.26 20.84 -9.20
C LYS A 380 24.02 20.78 -8.33
N PRO A 381 24.02 21.37 -7.12
CA PRO A 381 22.79 21.49 -6.34
C PRO A 381 21.75 22.27 -7.15
N PHE A 382 20.49 21.83 -7.10
CA PHE A 382 19.40 22.55 -7.71
C PHE A 382 19.10 23.82 -6.90
N ILE A 383 19.35 24.98 -7.51
CA ILE A 383 19.00 26.28 -6.96
C ILE A 383 18.08 26.95 -7.98
N LYS A 384 16.79 27.09 -7.67
CA LYS A 384 15.87 27.83 -8.55
C LYS A 384 16.25 29.31 -8.54
N ALA A 385 16.37 29.92 -9.72
CA ALA A 385 16.62 31.34 -9.87
C ALA A 385 15.51 32.16 -9.21
N PRO A 386 15.82 33.25 -8.47
CA PRO A 386 14.79 34.01 -7.81
C PRO A 386 13.84 34.70 -8.76
N GLY A 387 12.53 34.51 -8.53
CA GLY A 387 11.51 35.35 -9.14
C GLY A 387 11.59 36.78 -8.56
N PRO A 388 11.10 37.81 -9.28
CA PRO A 388 11.31 39.22 -8.92
C PRO A 388 10.41 39.73 -7.76
N TYR A 389 10.29 38.98 -6.66
CA TYR A 389 9.56 39.41 -5.46
C TYR A 389 10.40 39.19 -4.20
N HIS A 390 10.66 40.29 -3.48
CA HIS A 390 11.44 40.33 -2.25
C HIS A 390 10.55 40.32 -1.01
N PHE A 391 10.84 39.44 -0.06
CA PHE A 391 10.60 39.68 1.36
C PHE A 391 11.92 39.46 2.11
N GLN A 392 12.40 40.48 2.83
CA GLN A 392 13.44 40.32 3.86
C GLN A 392 12.71 40.27 5.22
N ARG A 393 13.05 39.45 6.22
CA ARG A 393 14.31 38.79 6.58
C ARG A 393 14.09 37.35 7.06
N HIS A 394 15.13 36.56 6.81
CA HIS A 394 15.49 35.22 7.30
C HIS A 394 15.04 33.98 6.55
N ILE A 395 14.10 33.98 5.59
CA ILE A 395 13.68 32.72 4.95
C ILE A 395 13.44 32.93 3.46
N ASP A 396 14.54 32.94 2.72
CA ASP A 396 14.55 32.82 1.26
C ASP A 396 15.16 31.46 0.87
N GLY A 397 14.37 30.60 0.22
CA GLY A 397 14.82 29.31 -0.33
C GLY A 397 13.65 28.42 -0.75
N TYR A 398 13.61 28.07 -2.03
CA TYR A 398 12.49 27.51 -2.83
C TYR A 398 11.90 26.20 -2.32
N ARG A 399 10.65 25.89 -2.65
CA ARG A 399 9.89 24.88 -1.91
C ARG A 399 8.96 24.08 -2.81
N GLY A 400 9.09 22.76 -2.76
CA GLY A 400 8.47 21.77 -3.62
C GLY A 400 9.53 20.87 -4.26
N VAL A 401 9.29 19.57 -4.36
CA VAL A 401 10.19 18.68 -5.12
C VAL A 401 10.06 19.05 -6.61
N PRO A 402 11.14 19.45 -7.32
CA PRO A 402 11.09 19.74 -8.76
C PRO A 402 10.58 18.53 -9.53
N LEU A 403 9.96 18.78 -10.69
CA LEU A 403 9.63 17.71 -11.62
C LEU A 403 10.90 16.96 -11.99
N ILE A 404 10.80 15.64 -11.95
CA ILE A 404 11.92 14.77 -12.32
C ILE A 404 11.85 14.42 -13.80
N VAL A 405 10.67 14.56 -14.41
CA VAL A 405 10.39 14.36 -15.83
C VAL A 405 10.22 15.70 -16.56
N ALA A 406 10.88 15.85 -17.71
CA ALA A 406 10.83 17.05 -18.54
C ALA A 406 9.60 17.09 -19.49
N ASN A 407 9.03 15.93 -19.82
CA ASN A 407 7.81 15.81 -20.62
C ASN A 407 6.76 14.98 -19.85
N PRO A 408 5.93 15.60 -19.00
CA PRO A 408 5.11 14.88 -18.02
C PRO A 408 4.10 13.90 -18.64
N ASN A 409 3.38 14.28 -19.69
CA ASN A 409 2.57 13.42 -20.56
C ASN A 409 1.88 14.36 -21.56
N PRO A 410 2.11 14.28 -22.89
CA PRO A 410 1.42 15.17 -23.83
C PRO A 410 -0.10 14.93 -23.87
N ASN A 411 -0.57 13.73 -23.47
CA ASN A 411 -1.98 13.36 -23.49
C ASN A 411 -2.72 13.66 -22.16
N GLY A 412 -2.03 14.26 -21.18
CA GLY A 412 -2.59 14.60 -19.88
C GLY A 412 -2.63 13.45 -18.87
N TYR A 413 -2.88 13.78 -17.61
CA TYR A 413 -3.01 12.82 -16.52
C TYR A 413 -4.46 12.68 -16.11
N ILE A 414 -4.86 11.47 -15.73
CA ILE A 414 -6.10 11.29 -15.00
C ILE A 414 -5.95 11.83 -13.57
N ASN A 415 -7.09 11.97 -12.91
CA ASN A 415 -7.20 12.41 -11.53
C ASN A 415 -7.93 11.34 -10.72
N PRO A 416 -7.60 11.16 -9.43
CA PRO A 416 -8.33 10.23 -8.59
C PRO A 416 -9.77 10.72 -8.39
N VAL A 417 -10.71 9.79 -8.24
CA VAL A 417 -12.11 10.11 -7.91
C VAL A 417 -12.31 10.34 -6.41
N LEU A 418 -11.36 9.86 -5.59
CA LEU A 418 -11.28 10.09 -4.16
C LEU A 418 -9.81 10.17 -3.73
N GLU A 419 -9.49 11.18 -2.94
CA GLU A 419 -8.30 11.18 -2.09
C GLU A 419 -8.76 11.01 -0.65
N TRP A 420 -8.13 10.09 0.06
CA TRP A 420 -8.38 9.77 1.46
C TRP A 420 -7.19 10.19 2.33
N ASP A 421 -7.34 10.05 3.64
CA ASP A 421 -6.33 10.41 4.63
C ASP A 421 -4.95 9.80 4.31
N SER A 422 -3.88 10.43 4.78
CA SER A 422 -2.52 9.95 4.53
C SER A 422 -2.15 8.80 5.45
N ASN A 423 -1.37 7.84 4.93
CA ASN A 423 -0.87 6.69 5.69
C ASN A 423 -2.01 5.84 6.28
N ASN A 424 -3.11 5.75 5.56
CA ASN A 424 -4.29 5.00 5.99
C ASN A 424 -4.86 4.17 4.83
N PRO A 425 -4.11 3.13 4.38
CA PRO A 425 -4.34 2.39 3.15
C PRO A 425 -5.80 1.99 2.92
N ILE A 426 -6.28 2.24 1.70
CA ILE A 426 -7.51 1.62 1.18
C ILE A 426 -7.05 0.41 0.37
N ASP A 427 -6.95 -0.74 1.01
CA ASP A 427 -6.36 -1.91 0.35
C ASP A 427 -7.33 -2.57 -0.62
N GLY A 428 -7.97 -3.66 -0.22
CA GLY A 428 -8.90 -4.38 -1.07
C GLY A 428 -10.23 -3.63 -1.27
N ILE A 429 -10.64 -3.50 -2.53
CA ILE A 429 -11.91 -2.89 -2.95
C ILE A 429 -12.84 -3.91 -3.62
N ALA A 430 -14.15 -3.69 -3.51
CA ALA A 430 -15.15 -4.44 -4.26
C ALA A 430 -16.39 -3.61 -4.58
N TRP A 431 -16.94 -3.84 -5.77
CA TRP A 431 -18.24 -3.28 -6.14
C TRP A 431 -19.35 -4.09 -5.48
N SER A 432 -20.35 -3.40 -4.95
CA SER A 432 -21.56 -4.05 -4.42
C SER A 432 -22.37 -4.70 -5.53
N ALA A 433 -22.91 -5.87 -5.19
CA ALA A 433 -23.87 -6.60 -5.99
C ALA A 433 -25.30 -6.08 -5.79
N SER A 434 -26.22 -6.50 -6.66
CA SER A 434 -27.60 -6.00 -6.73
C SER A 434 -28.46 -6.25 -5.48
N ASN A 435 -28.07 -7.20 -4.63
CA ASN A 435 -28.84 -7.65 -3.48
C ASN A 435 -28.33 -7.11 -2.14
N PHE A 436 -27.31 -6.24 -2.17
CA PHE A 436 -26.74 -5.65 -0.96
C PHE A 436 -27.49 -4.41 -0.47
N GLY A 437 -28.48 -3.91 -1.24
CA GLY A 437 -29.20 -2.68 -0.90
C GLY A 437 -28.40 -1.39 -1.16
N ALA A 438 -27.32 -1.48 -1.95
CA ALA A 438 -26.42 -0.37 -2.22
C ALA A 438 -25.80 -0.42 -3.64
N ASN A 439 -26.57 -0.83 -4.64
CA ASN A 439 -26.10 -1.17 -5.99
C ASN A 439 -25.19 -0.11 -6.62
N ASN A 440 -24.15 -0.56 -7.33
CA ASN A 440 -23.18 0.27 -8.04
C ASN A 440 -22.34 1.19 -7.14
N ASN A 441 -22.33 0.94 -5.83
CA ASN A 441 -21.38 1.55 -4.93
C ASN A 441 -20.12 0.70 -4.82
N LEU A 442 -18.98 1.36 -4.65
CA LEU A 442 -17.72 0.72 -4.36
C LEU A 442 -17.48 0.73 -2.84
N PHE A 443 -16.93 -0.36 -2.32
CA PHE A 443 -16.52 -0.48 -0.93
C PHE A 443 -15.02 -0.71 -0.87
N GLY A 444 -14.37 -0.12 0.14
CA GLY A 444 -12.93 -0.26 0.36
C GLY A 444 -12.64 -0.62 1.81
N ALA A 445 -11.77 -1.60 2.03
CA ALA A 445 -11.25 -1.93 3.34
C ALA A 445 -10.13 -0.94 3.70
N VAL A 446 -10.28 -0.25 4.82
CA VAL A 446 -9.27 0.67 5.32
C VAL A 446 -8.49 -0.03 6.41
N TYR A 447 -7.21 -0.28 6.15
CA TYR A 447 -6.34 -1.04 7.04
C TYR A 447 -6.04 -0.29 8.34
N GLY A 448 -5.97 1.04 8.31
CA GLY A 448 -5.51 1.86 9.43
C GLY A 448 -4.01 2.19 9.34
N ILE A 449 -3.58 3.10 10.20
CA ILE A 449 -2.20 3.61 10.20
C ILE A 449 -1.20 2.55 10.70
N LEU A 450 -0.10 2.36 9.95
CA LEU A 450 1.02 1.48 10.31
C LEU A 450 2.42 2.11 10.15
N ASP A 451 2.55 3.36 9.70
CA ASP A 451 3.87 3.97 9.45
C ASP A 451 4.16 5.22 10.32
N THR A 452 5.40 5.68 10.27
CA THR A 452 6.10 6.74 11.02
C THR A 452 6.13 8.11 10.34
N GLY A 453 5.43 8.29 9.22
CA GLY A 453 5.26 9.60 8.56
C GLY A 453 4.44 10.61 9.38
N PRO A 454 4.48 11.92 9.08
CA PRO A 454 3.78 12.93 9.85
C PRO A 454 2.29 12.59 9.88
N GLU A 455 1.81 12.65 11.10
CA GLU A 455 0.56 12.14 11.59
C GLU A 455 -0.62 12.67 10.75
N SER A 456 -1.55 11.78 10.39
CA SER A 456 -2.93 12.23 10.30
C SER A 456 -3.21 13.02 11.57
N LEU A 457 -3.63 14.29 11.45
CA LEU A 457 -3.85 15.18 12.60
C LEU A 457 -4.90 14.61 13.58
N ILE A 458 -5.67 13.61 13.15
CA ILE A 458 -6.59 12.82 13.96
C ILE A 458 -6.43 11.35 13.52
N PRO A 459 -5.43 10.62 14.04
CA PRO A 459 -5.16 9.27 13.61
C PRO A 459 -6.11 8.31 14.32
N THR A 460 -6.97 7.59 13.58
CA THR A 460 -7.49 6.23 13.88
C THR A 460 -8.80 5.95 13.15
N TRP A 461 -8.80 5.10 12.11
CA TRP A 461 -9.93 4.26 11.72
C TRP A 461 -9.45 3.08 10.86
N PRO A 462 -9.46 1.83 11.35
CA PRO A 462 -9.86 0.72 10.53
C PRO A 462 -11.38 0.82 10.33
N LEU A 463 -11.81 0.73 9.08
CA LEU A 463 -13.23 0.76 8.73
C LEU A 463 -13.45 0.15 7.35
N VAL A 464 -14.71 -0.01 6.98
CA VAL A 464 -15.12 -0.19 5.59
C VAL A 464 -15.67 1.14 5.08
N LEU A 465 -15.07 1.69 4.02
CA LEU A 465 -15.60 2.84 3.30
C LEU A 465 -16.69 2.39 2.33
N ARG A 466 -17.74 3.20 2.20
CA ARG A 466 -18.67 3.16 1.07
C ARG A 466 -18.46 4.41 0.22
N ILE A 467 -18.19 4.21 -1.05
CA ILE A 467 -18.05 5.23 -2.09
C ILE A 467 -19.27 5.17 -3.00
N GLU A 468 -20.04 6.26 -3.03
CA GLU A 468 -21.23 6.46 -3.84
C GLU A 468 -20.91 7.42 -4.99
N PHE A 469 -21.24 7.03 -6.22
CA PHE A 469 -21.08 7.90 -7.38
C PHE A 469 -22.41 8.59 -7.69
N LEU A 470 -22.44 9.91 -7.51
CA LEU A 470 -23.65 10.73 -7.62
C LEU A 470 -23.98 11.05 -9.08
N GLU A 471 -25.26 11.27 -9.35
CA GLU A 471 -25.76 11.75 -10.63
C GLU A 471 -26.19 13.23 -10.52
N PRO A 472 -25.89 14.08 -11.53
CA PRO A 472 -25.16 13.76 -12.77
C PRO A 472 -23.63 13.73 -12.60
N MET A 473 -23.09 14.17 -11.47
CA MET A 473 -21.65 14.11 -11.15
C MET A 473 -21.38 14.18 -9.66
N GLY A 474 -20.21 13.67 -9.24
CA GLY A 474 -19.69 13.77 -7.88
C GLY A 474 -19.48 12.42 -7.22
N VAL A 475 -18.69 12.42 -6.15
CA VAL A 475 -18.45 11.25 -5.31
C VAL A 475 -18.76 11.63 -3.87
N LYS A 476 -19.51 10.77 -3.20
CA LYS A 476 -19.75 10.85 -1.75
C LYS A 476 -19.17 9.61 -1.11
N TRP A 477 -18.46 9.78 0.00
CA TRP A 477 -17.99 8.66 0.80
C TRP A 477 -18.63 8.69 2.18
N SER A 478 -18.71 7.53 2.82
CA SER A 478 -19.22 7.37 4.19
C SER A 478 -18.55 6.19 4.90
N LYS A 479 -18.52 6.22 6.23
CA LYS A 479 -18.08 5.10 7.06
C LYS A 479 -19.20 4.07 7.10
N PHE A 480 -19.00 2.95 6.40
CA PHE A 480 -20.02 1.91 6.29
C PHE A 480 -19.97 0.91 7.44
N ALA A 481 -18.78 0.52 7.87
CA ALA A 481 -18.58 -0.32 9.05
C ALA A 481 -17.41 0.20 9.86
N GLN A 482 -17.58 0.39 11.16
CA GLN A 482 -16.54 0.87 12.06
C GLN A 482 -16.79 0.38 13.48
N ASN A 483 -15.79 0.47 14.36
CA ASN A 483 -15.98 0.20 15.78
C ASN A 483 -16.82 1.29 16.47
N ILE A 484 -17.35 0.98 17.67
CA ILE A 484 -18.10 1.93 18.51
C ILE A 484 -17.30 3.21 18.76
N ASP A 485 -16.09 3.08 19.29
CA ASP A 485 -15.14 4.20 19.33
C ASP A 485 -14.21 4.10 18.11
N PRO A 486 -13.81 5.24 17.51
CA PRO A 486 -12.79 5.28 16.47
C PRO A 486 -11.52 4.46 16.82
N GLY A 487 -11.07 3.63 15.88
CA GLY A 487 -9.76 2.98 15.94
C GLY A 487 -9.79 1.45 16.01
N PRO A 488 -8.60 0.82 15.90
CA PRO A 488 -8.44 -0.63 15.97
C PRO A 488 -8.90 -1.18 17.32
N ASN A 489 -9.45 -2.38 17.28
CA ASN A 489 -9.97 -3.06 18.46
C ASN A 489 -8.93 -3.20 19.59
N ALA A 490 -7.65 -3.41 19.25
CA ALA A 490 -6.53 -3.52 20.17
C ALA A 490 -6.37 -2.33 21.13
N TYR A 491 -6.91 -1.17 20.74
CA TYR A 491 -6.79 0.11 21.44
C TYR A 491 -8.13 0.61 22.01
N GLN A 492 -9.20 -0.17 21.87
CA GLN A 492 -10.51 0.14 22.44
C GLN A 492 -10.49 0.00 23.97
N LYS A 493 -11.40 0.75 24.62
CA LYS A 493 -11.74 0.53 26.03
C LYS A 493 -12.25 -0.91 26.23
N PRO A 494 -12.03 -1.52 27.40
CA PRO A 494 -12.39 -2.93 27.64
C PRO A 494 -13.83 -3.31 27.24
N GLU A 495 -14.79 -2.44 27.50
CA GLU A 495 -16.21 -2.62 27.18
C GLU A 495 -16.56 -2.53 25.68
N ASN A 496 -15.67 -1.93 24.87
CA ASN A 496 -15.84 -1.75 23.43
C ASN A 496 -14.98 -2.72 22.60
N ARG A 497 -14.24 -3.62 23.26
CA ARG A 497 -13.41 -4.64 22.61
C ARG A 497 -14.22 -5.77 21.96
N GLY A 498 -13.65 -6.35 20.93
CA GLY A 498 -14.18 -7.37 20.03
C GLY A 498 -14.52 -6.87 18.63
N GLY A 499 -14.17 -5.63 18.25
CA GLY A 499 -14.50 -5.07 16.92
C GLY A 499 -13.44 -5.34 15.83
N LEU A 500 -13.46 -4.53 14.77
CA LEU A 500 -12.49 -4.53 13.67
C LEU A 500 -11.08 -4.16 14.16
N GLU A 501 -10.05 -4.79 13.60
CA GLU A 501 -8.64 -4.45 13.85
C GLU A 501 -8.00 -3.75 12.65
N ARG A 502 -7.89 -4.46 11.53
CA ARG A 502 -7.13 -4.09 10.33
C ARG A 502 -7.82 -4.68 9.08
N PRO A 503 -8.99 -4.17 8.67
CA PRO A 503 -9.65 -4.57 7.44
C PRO A 503 -8.73 -4.39 6.24
N ASN A 504 -8.41 -5.48 5.54
CA ASN A 504 -7.53 -5.45 4.37
C ASN A 504 -8.27 -5.74 3.07
N ARG A 505 -9.42 -6.43 3.11
CA ARG A 505 -10.21 -6.75 1.91
C ARG A 505 -11.71 -6.79 2.20
N VAL A 506 -12.51 -6.32 1.24
CA VAL A 506 -13.93 -6.63 1.14
C VAL A 506 -14.21 -7.46 -0.11
N VAL A 507 -15.12 -8.43 0.01
CA VAL A 507 -15.61 -9.23 -1.12
C VAL A 507 -17.05 -9.66 -0.86
N PHE A 508 -17.85 -9.90 -1.90
CA PHE A 508 -19.26 -10.26 -1.77
C PHE A 508 -19.48 -11.75 -2.05
N SER A 509 -20.45 -12.34 -1.34
CA SER A 509 -21.03 -13.64 -1.70
C SER A 509 -21.65 -13.60 -3.09
N ASN A 510 -21.79 -14.77 -3.72
CA ASN A 510 -22.35 -14.87 -5.08
C ASN A 510 -23.80 -14.39 -5.17
N ASP A 511 -24.58 -14.56 -4.10
CA ASP A 511 -25.95 -14.02 -4.02
C ASP A 511 -25.98 -12.49 -3.85
N GLY A 512 -24.81 -11.87 -3.61
CA GLY A 512 -24.66 -10.43 -3.45
C GLY A 512 -25.23 -9.85 -2.16
N LYS A 513 -25.68 -10.68 -1.22
CA LYS A 513 -26.37 -10.24 0.01
C LYS A 513 -25.42 -10.03 1.19
N THR A 514 -24.29 -10.72 1.18
CA THR A 514 -23.30 -10.68 2.28
C THR A 514 -21.97 -10.15 1.77
N MET A 515 -21.44 -9.16 2.48
CA MET A 515 -20.06 -8.74 2.38
C MET A 515 -19.23 -9.52 3.39
N TYR A 516 -18.14 -10.12 2.94
CA TYR A 516 -17.06 -10.59 3.78
C TYR A 516 -16.03 -9.47 3.95
N VAL A 517 -15.65 -9.18 5.19
CA VAL A 517 -14.55 -8.27 5.51
C VAL A 517 -13.41 -9.10 6.06
N VAL A 518 -12.29 -9.13 5.35
CA VAL A 518 -11.06 -9.78 5.78
C VAL A 518 -10.31 -8.82 6.69
N ASP A 519 -10.15 -9.22 7.94
CA ASP A 519 -9.52 -8.43 8.98
C ASP A 519 -8.23 -9.12 9.45
N TYR A 520 -7.10 -8.49 9.17
CA TYR A 520 -5.75 -9.03 9.41
C TYR A 520 -5.53 -9.39 10.88
N GLY A 521 -6.22 -8.72 11.79
CA GLY A 521 -6.12 -8.94 13.24
C GLY A 521 -5.23 -7.91 13.94
N GLU A 522 -4.92 -8.21 15.20
CA GLU A 522 -4.28 -7.30 16.14
C GLU A 522 -2.82 -7.03 15.78
N VAL A 523 -2.52 -5.76 15.46
CA VAL A 523 -1.15 -5.26 15.31
C VAL A 523 -0.92 -4.09 16.26
N TYR A 524 -0.14 -4.35 17.31
CA TYR A 524 0.29 -3.36 18.28
C TYR A 524 1.49 -2.59 17.77
N THR A 525 1.50 -1.30 18.07
CA THR A 525 2.53 -0.34 17.67
C THR A 525 3.11 0.35 18.91
N ASN A 526 4.43 0.38 19.00
CA ASN A 526 5.20 1.14 19.99
C ASN A 526 6.50 1.66 19.39
N PHE A 527 6.49 2.93 18.96
CA PHE A 527 7.65 3.57 18.31
C PHE A 527 8.85 3.83 19.24
N GLN A 528 8.71 3.60 20.54
CA GLN A 528 9.86 3.64 21.46
C GLN A 528 10.68 2.35 21.46
N MET A 529 10.13 1.26 20.90
CA MET A 529 10.81 -0.02 20.81
C MET A 529 11.63 -0.13 19.53
N PRO A 530 12.78 -0.83 19.54
CA PRO A 530 13.55 -1.14 18.34
C PRO A 530 12.74 -1.91 17.29
N THR A 531 11.77 -2.70 17.72
CA THR A 531 10.84 -3.46 16.87
C THR A 531 9.42 -2.94 17.09
N PRO A 532 8.99 -1.88 16.39
CA PRO A 532 7.82 -1.11 16.80
C PRO A 532 6.49 -1.81 16.52
N PHE A 533 6.44 -2.86 15.71
CA PHE A 533 5.21 -3.56 15.35
C PHE A 533 5.18 -4.99 15.88
N TYR A 534 4.08 -5.35 16.55
CA TYR A 534 3.83 -6.68 17.13
C TYR A 534 2.48 -7.24 16.66
N THR A 535 2.49 -8.37 15.97
CA THR A 535 1.28 -9.11 15.57
C THR A 535 0.89 -10.12 16.65
N VAL A 536 -0.39 -10.19 17.00
CA VAL A 536 -0.92 -11.24 17.89
C VAL A 536 -1.41 -12.42 17.05
N GLY A 537 -0.88 -13.62 17.30
CA GLY A 537 -1.34 -14.82 16.62
C GLY A 537 -2.83 -15.13 16.88
N LYS A 538 -3.49 -15.73 15.89
CA LYS A 538 -4.90 -16.15 15.94
C LYS A 538 -5.89 -15.01 16.23
N SER A 539 -5.51 -13.76 15.98
CA SER A 539 -6.38 -12.59 16.18
C SER A 539 -7.18 -12.21 14.92
N GLY A 540 -6.85 -12.76 13.76
CA GLY A 540 -7.50 -12.45 12.49
C GLY A 540 -8.93 -12.99 12.40
N VAL A 541 -9.80 -12.22 11.73
CA VAL A 541 -11.24 -12.48 11.64
C VAL A 541 -11.72 -12.25 10.20
N ILE A 542 -12.64 -13.09 9.74
CA ILE A 542 -13.48 -12.82 8.59
C ILE A 542 -14.86 -12.43 9.13
N TRP A 543 -15.21 -11.16 8.99
CA TRP A 543 -16.52 -10.65 9.36
C TRP A 543 -17.52 -10.87 8.23
N THR A 544 -18.80 -10.96 8.59
CA THR A 544 -19.92 -10.87 7.64
C THR A 544 -20.71 -9.61 7.93
N ILE A 545 -21.09 -8.88 6.88
CA ILE A 545 -22.10 -7.83 6.95
C ILE A 545 -23.18 -8.21 5.94
N THR A 546 -24.35 -8.61 6.42
CA THR A 546 -25.44 -9.11 5.57
C THR A 546 -26.57 -8.09 5.51
N TYR A 547 -27.04 -7.77 4.31
CA TYR A 547 -28.23 -6.94 4.14
C TYR A 547 -29.48 -7.71 4.58
N THR A 548 -30.26 -7.15 5.51
CA THR A 548 -31.47 -7.76 6.07
C THR A 548 -32.76 -7.10 5.55
N GLY A 549 -32.66 -6.09 4.69
CA GLY A 549 -33.79 -5.20 4.38
C GLY A 549 -33.90 -4.08 5.41
N GLY A 550 -34.24 -2.87 4.96
CA GLY A 550 -34.60 -1.76 5.85
C GLY A 550 -36.10 -1.79 6.14
N ASN A 551 -36.48 -1.61 7.42
CA ASN A 551 -37.83 -1.18 7.77
C ASN A 551 -38.02 0.29 7.43
#